data_AF-A0A7V9VHI7-F1
#
_entry.id   AF-A0A7V9VHI7-F1
#
_cell.length_a   1.000
_cell.length_b   1.000
_cell.length_c   1.000
_cell.angle_alpha   90.00
_cell.angle_beta   90.00
_cell.angle_gamma   90.00
#
_symmetry.space_group_name_H-M   'P 1'
#
loop_
_entity.id
_entity.type
_entity.pdbx_description
1 polymer ?
#
loop_
_entity_poly.entity_id
_entity_poly.type
_entity_poly.pdbx_seq_one_letter_code
_entity_poly.pdbx_strand_id
1 'polypeptide(L)' 'KKSKWGKEHPFAKRVSELLMERGFITRTWEVMHFAPPLVVTRDEVDRMVSIADEALTIAEKEHAKEIED' A
#
# COMPACT_ATOMS: atom_id res chain seq x y z
N LYS A 1 -8.48 -12.38 -11.28
CA LYS A 1 -8.70 -12.98 -9.93
C LYS A 1 -7.83 -12.15 -8.98
N LYS A 2 -8.30 -11.69 -7.80
CA LYS A 2 -7.40 -10.93 -6.90
C LYS A 2 -6.43 -11.92 -6.26
N SER A 3 -5.14 -11.82 -6.60
CA SER A 3 -4.08 -12.68 -6.06
C SER A 3 -3.91 -12.39 -4.56
N LYS A 4 -3.76 -13.45 -3.76
CA LYS A 4 -3.50 -13.33 -2.32
C LYS A 4 -1.99 -13.35 -2.10
N TRP A 5 -1.44 -12.20 -1.72
CA TRP A 5 -0.02 -12.09 -1.40
C TRP A 5 0.20 -12.35 0.08
N GLY A 6 1.05 -13.33 0.39
CA GLY A 6 1.45 -13.60 1.78
C GLY A 6 2.29 -12.46 2.35
N LYS A 7 2.36 -12.39 3.68
CA LYS A 7 3.12 -11.36 4.42
C LYS A 7 4.57 -11.17 3.97
N GLU A 8 5.24 -12.26 3.58
CA GLU A 8 6.65 -12.26 3.17
C GLU A 8 6.84 -12.04 1.66
N HIS A 9 5.75 -11.78 0.91
CA HIS A 9 5.85 -11.57 -0.53
C HIS A 9 6.60 -10.25 -0.83
N PRO A 10 7.55 -10.24 -1.79
CA PRO A 10 8.29 -9.04 -2.19
C PRO A 10 7.38 -7.84 -2.48
N PHE A 11 6.24 -8.06 -3.14
CA PHE A 11 5.21 -7.04 -3.37
C PHE A 11 4.75 -6.34 -2.09
N ALA A 12 4.36 -7.09 -1.04
CA ALA A 12 3.84 -6.50 0.20
C ALA A 12 4.92 -5.69 0.93
N LYS A 13 6.17 -6.18 0.92
CA LYS A 13 7.33 -5.46 1.44
C LYS A 13 7.56 -4.17 0.67
N ARG A 14 7.49 -4.22 -0.66
CA ARG A 14 7.72 -3.07 -1.53
C ARG A 14 6.67 -1.98 -1.34
N VAL A 15 5.39 -2.37 -1.23
CA VAL A 15 4.31 -1.44 -0.89
C VAL A 15 4.60 -0.78 0.48
N SER A 16 5.03 -1.53 1.48
CA SER A 16 5.40 -0.98 2.80
C SER A 16 6.48 0.11 2.71
N GLU A 17 7.54 -0.14 1.94
CA GLU A 17 8.64 0.81 1.73
C GLU A 17 8.14 2.10 1.06
N LEU A 18 7.37 1.98 -0.03
CA LEU A 18 6.85 3.13 -0.79
C LEU A 18 5.91 4.02 0.02
N LEU A 19 5.08 3.42 0.89
CA LEU A 19 4.21 4.15 1.81
C LEU A 19 5.01 4.93 2.84
N MET A 20 6.03 4.30 3.45
CA MET A 20 6.90 4.96 4.43
C MET A 20 7.69 6.12 3.83
N GLU A 21 8.26 5.95 2.63
CA GLU A 21 8.98 7.00 1.90
C GLU A 21 8.12 8.25 1.64
N ARG A 22 6.80 8.06 1.49
CA ARG A 22 5.82 9.13 1.24
C ARG A 22 5.16 9.67 2.50
N GLY A 23 5.63 9.25 3.68
CA GLY A 23 5.12 9.74 4.96
C GLY A 23 3.81 9.10 5.42
N PHE A 24 3.40 7.98 4.82
CA PHE A 24 2.25 7.21 5.30
C PHE A 24 2.71 5.99 6.12
N ILE A 25 2.65 6.14 7.45
CA ILE A 25 3.02 5.07 8.39
C ILE A 25 1.81 4.17 8.63
N THR A 26 1.90 2.92 8.17
CA THR A 26 0.87 1.90 8.41
C THR A 26 1.44 0.49 8.39
N ARG A 27 0.61 -0.51 8.71
CA ARG A 27 0.94 -1.93 8.58
C ARG A 27 0.38 -2.49 7.27
N THR A 28 1.27 -3.01 6.45
CA THR A 28 0.98 -3.71 5.20
C THR A 28 1.48 -5.15 5.26
N TRP A 29 0.54 -6.10 5.28
CA TRP A 29 0.79 -7.53 5.09
C TRP A 29 -0.14 -8.04 3.99
N GLU A 30 -1.01 -9.01 4.28
CA GLU A 30 -2.12 -9.42 3.38
C GLU A 30 -3.21 -8.33 3.29
N VAL A 31 -3.23 -7.42 4.28
CA VAL A 31 -4.17 -6.31 4.40
C VAL A 31 -3.39 -5.04 4.73
N MET A 32 -3.74 -3.93 4.05
CA MET A 32 -3.28 -2.58 4.37
C MET A 32 -4.27 -1.95 5.35
N HIS A 33 -3.79 -1.54 6.52
CA HIS A 33 -4.65 -0.91 7.53
C HIS A 33 -4.75 0.60 7.29
N PHE A 34 -5.94 1.17 7.48
CA PHE A 34 -6.15 2.62 7.53
C PHE A 34 -6.71 2.96 8.91
N ALA A 35 -5.82 3.36 9.82
CA ALA A 35 -6.17 3.66 11.21
C ALA A 35 -5.58 5.02 11.65
N PRO A 36 -6.00 6.14 11.02
CA PRO A 36 -5.58 7.46 11.45
C PRO A 36 -6.25 7.84 12.79
N PRO A 37 -5.74 8.88 13.50
CA PRO A 37 -6.44 9.45 14.64
C PRO A 37 -7.87 9.91 14.29
N LEU A 38 -8.79 9.86 15.26
CA LEU A 38 -10.21 10.19 15.02
C LEU A 38 -10.47 11.67 14.68
N VAL A 39 -9.46 12.52 14.83
CA VAL A 39 -9.47 13.94 14.46
C VAL A 39 -9.02 14.19 13.02
N VAL A 40 -8.79 13.13 12.24
CA VAL A 40 -8.34 13.24 10.85
C VAL A 40 -9.30 14.08 10.00
N THR A 41 -8.74 14.93 9.17
CA THR A 41 -9.46 15.78 8.23
C THR A 41 -9.70 15.04 6.91
N ARG A 42 -10.65 15.53 6.11
CA ARG A 42 -10.88 15.01 4.77
C ARG A 42 -9.63 15.12 3.90
N ASP A 43 -8.94 16.25 3.94
CA ASP A 43 -7.71 16.46 3.15
C ASP A 43 -6.59 15.50 3.55
N GLU A 44 -6.50 15.12 4.83
CA GLU A 44 -5.56 14.07 5.28
C GLU A 44 -5.94 12.69 4.75
N VAL A 45 -7.23 12.34 4.75
CA VAL A 45 -7.71 11.09 4.15
C VAL A 45 -7.42 11.06 2.64
N ASP A 46 -7.68 12.16 1.93
CA ASP A 46 -7.41 12.25 0.50
C ASP A 46 -5.90 12.09 0.20
N ARG A 47 -5.03 12.64 1.06
CA ARG A 47 -3.57 12.41 0.97
C ARG A 47 -3.20 10.95 1.22
N MET A 48 -3.77 10.30 2.24
CA MET A 48 -3.51 8.89 2.54
C MET A 48 -3.90 7.98 1.37
N VAL A 49 -5.07 8.23 0.77
CA VAL A 49 -5.57 7.46 -0.39
C VAL A 49 -4.67 7.68 -1.60
N SER A 50 -4.27 8.92 -1.87
CA SER A 50 -3.38 9.25 -2.99
C SER A 50 -2.03 8.55 -2.87
N ILE A 51 -1.44 8.54 -1.68
CA ILE A 51 -0.16 7.83 -1.41
C ILE A 51 -0.33 6.31 -1.61
N ALA A 52 -1.45 5.74 -1.15
CA ALA A 52 -1.71 4.32 -1.30
C ALA A 52 -1.89 3.91 -2.77
N ASP A 53 -2.61 4.71 -3.56
CA ASP A 53 -2.80 4.48 -4.99
C ASP A 53 -1.48 4.53 -5.77
N GLU A 54 -0.64 5.53 -5.48
CA GLU A 54 0.68 5.66 -6.11
C GLU A 54 1.61 4.48 -5.74
N ALA A 55 1.66 4.12 -4.45
CA ALA A 55 2.49 3.02 -3.98
C ALA A 55 2.08 1.67 -4.59
N LEU A 56 0.77 1.40 -4.66
CA LEU A 56 0.24 0.19 -5.31
C LEU A 56 0.55 0.21 -6.81
N THR A 57 0.32 1.32 -7.50
CA THR A 57 0.60 1.45 -8.94
C THR A 57 2.07 1.18 -9.27
N ILE A 58 3.00 1.67 -8.45
CA ILE A 58 4.44 1.43 -8.65
C ILE A 58 4.76 -0.04 -8.41
N ALA A 59 4.33 -0.60 -7.27
CA ALA A 59 4.60 -2.00 -6.94
C ALA A 59 3.97 -2.98 -7.95
N GLU A 60 2.77 -2.68 -8.45
CA GLU A 60 2.11 -3.50 -9.48
C GLU A 60 2.89 -3.48 -10.80
N LYS A 61 3.45 -2.33 -11.20
CA LYS A 61 4.31 -2.25 -12.38
C LYS A 61 5.62 -3.02 -12.20
N GLU A 62 6.23 -2.92 -11.01
CA GLU A 62 7.49 -3.62 -10.69
C GLU A 62 7.30 -5.15 -10.63
N HIS A 63 6.14 -5.62 -10.15
CA HIS A 63 5.80 -7.02 -9.98
C HIS A 63 4.82 -7.57 -11.04
N ALA A 64 4.60 -6.85 -12.16
CA ALA A 64 3.57 -7.20 -13.14
C ALA A 64 3.64 -8.67 -13.62
N LYS A 65 4.85 -9.21 -13.78
CA LYS A 65 5.07 -10.61 -14.19
C LYS A 65 4.67 -11.64 -13.15
N GLU A 66 4.65 -11.27 -11.87
CA GLU A 66 4.27 -12.16 -10.77
C GLU A 66 2.75 -12.16 -10.57
N ILE A 67 2.06 -11.10 -11.02
CA ILE A 67 0.62 -10.88 -10.81
C ILE A 67 -0.26 -11.58 -11.87
N GLU A 68 0.31 -11.99 -13.02
CA GLU A 68 -0.42 -12.56 -14.17
C GLU A 68 -0.79 -14.06 -14.07
N ASP A 69 -0.37 -14.78 -13.02
CA ASP A 69 -0.69 -16.22 -12.80
C ASP A 69 -1.89 -16.49 -11.87
#